data_AF-D8PU14-F1
#
_entry.id   AF-D8PU14-F1
#
_cell.length_a   1.000
_cell.length_b   1.000
_cell.length_c   1.000
_cell.angle_alpha   90.00
_cell.angle_beta   90.00
_cell.angle_gamma   90.00
#
_symmetry.space_group_name_H-M   'P 1'
#
loop_
_entity.id
_entity.type
_entity.pdbx_description
1 polymer ?
#
loop_
_entity_poly.entity_id
_entity_poly.type
_entity_poly.pdbx_seq_one_letter_code
_entity_poly.pdbx_strand_id
1 'polypeptide(L)'
;MERGADGLRMLMKGAMDMPAPKARYIHLHILWPGMSTQFEYKKRIPAVVNGAPLTRAQIGHQVALAYFEFFRSLSTRGMSTKGLAWDVTHIGIHKLAVLSVCNIADEHWQAELAIMI
;
A
#
# COMPACT_ATOMS: atom_id res chain seq x y z
N MET A 1 3.71 17.75 -12.58
CA MET A 1 2.77 16.63 -12.33
C MET A 1 3.01 16.22 -10.88
N GLU A 2 2.11 16.62 -9.98
CA GLU A 2 2.30 16.48 -8.54
C GLU A 2 2.37 15.00 -8.15
N ARG A 3 3.53 14.55 -7.67
CA ARG A 3 3.74 13.19 -7.16
C ARG A 3 3.62 13.23 -5.64
N GLY A 4 2.94 12.25 -5.03
CA GLY A 4 2.81 12.14 -3.58
C GLY A 4 1.38 12.33 -3.08
N ALA A 5 1.22 12.69 -1.81
CA ALA A 5 -0.09 12.86 -1.16
C ALA A 5 -0.96 13.91 -1.86
N ASP A 6 -0.36 14.97 -2.42
CA ASP A 6 -1.08 16.03 -3.14
C ASP A 6 -1.68 15.54 -4.46
N GLY A 7 -0.94 14.73 -5.22
CA GLY A 7 -1.48 14.07 -6.42
C GLY A 7 -2.59 13.07 -6.08
N LEU A 8 -2.44 12.34 -4.97
CA LEU A 8 -3.46 11.41 -4.49
C LEU A 8 -4.75 12.13 -4.08
N ARG A 9 -4.61 13.32 -3.49
CA ARG A 9 -5.73 14.17 -3.06
C ARG A 9 -6.66 14.54 -4.22
N MET A 10 -6.11 14.72 -5.43
CA MET A 10 -6.91 15.08 -6.62
C MET A 10 -7.73 13.91 -7.18
N LEU A 11 -7.35 12.66 -6.87
CA LEU A 11 -7.95 11.46 -7.44
C LEU A 11 -8.88 10.73 -6.47
N MET A 12 -8.75 10.99 -5.17
CA MET A 12 -9.41 10.21 -4.14
C MET A 12 -10.62 10.94 -3.53
N LYS A 13 -11.78 10.30 -3.57
CA LYS A 13 -12.98 10.79 -2.88
C LYS A 13 -12.76 10.79 -1.37
N GLY A 14 -13.07 11.90 -0.69
CA GLY A 14 -12.85 12.04 0.76
C GLY A 14 -11.37 12.07 1.15
N ALA A 15 -10.48 12.53 0.25
CA ALA A 15 -9.04 12.59 0.48
C ALA A 15 -8.61 13.29 1.77
N MET A 16 -9.37 14.31 2.19
CA MET A 16 -9.12 15.12 3.37
C MET A 16 -9.79 14.58 4.63
N ASP A 17 -10.61 13.53 4.50
CA ASP A 17 -11.27 12.93 5.64
C ASP A 17 -10.21 12.33 6.57
N MET A 18 -10.45 12.49 7.86
CA MET A 18 -9.67 11.81 8.90
C MET A 18 -10.34 10.46 9.16
N PRO A 19 -9.68 9.33 8.85
CA PRO A 19 -10.20 8.03 9.24
C PRO A 19 -10.28 7.94 10.77
N ALA A 20 -11.21 7.11 11.26
CA ALA A 20 -11.70 7.13 12.63
C ALA A 20 -10.57 7.26 13.70
N PRO A 21 -10.71 8.18 14.67
CA PRO A 21 -9.61 8.72 15.48
C PRO A 21 -9.02 7.77 16.54
N LYS A 22 -9.47 6.51 16.60
CA LYS A 22 -9.12 5.60 17.69
C LYS A 22 -7.84 4.80 17.45
N ALA A 23 -7.49 4.53 16.19
CA ALA A 23 -6.29 3.77 15.86
C ALA A 23 -5.07 4.72 15.82
N ARG A 24 -4.02 4.41 16.60
CA ARG A 24 -2.74 5.14 16.52
C ARG A 24 -1.90 4.72 15.31
N TYR A 25 -2.17 3.51 14.80
CA TYR A 25 -1.45 2.91 13.70
C TYR A 25 -2.38 2.07 12.84
N ILE A 26 -1.94 1.84 11.62
CA ILE A 26 -2.53 0.93 10.64
C ILE A 26 -1.58 -0.24 10.50
N HIS A 27 -2.09 -1.45 10.66
CA HIS A 27 -1.37 -2.67 10.36
C HIS A 27 -1.63 -3.05 8.90
N LEU A 28 -0.68 -2.73 8.03
CA LEU A 28 -0.73 -3.11 6.63
C LEU A 28 -0.17 -4.53 6.48
N HIS A 29 -1.01 -5.43 5.99
CA HIS A 29 -0.64 -6.78 5.59
C HIS A 29 -0.68 -6.84 4.06
N ILE A 30 0.46 -7.10 3.44
CA ILE A 30 0.53 -7.34 2.00
C ILE A 30 0.58 -8.84 1.78
N LEU A 31 -0.52 -9.37 1.25
CA LEU A 31 -0.67 -10.74 0.79
C LEU A 31 -0.75 -10.72 -0.73
N TRP A 32 0.10 -11.50 -1.41
CA TRP A 32 0.09 -11.58 -2.87
C TRP A 32 -0.30 -12.98 -3.31
N PRO A 33 -1.22 -13.13 -4.29
CA PRO A 33 -1.66 -14.44 -4.75
C PRO A 33 -0.49 -15.33 -5.16
N GLY A 34 -0.49 -16.58 -4.68
CA GLY A 34 0.52 -17.57 -5.01
C GLY A 34 1.86 -17.42 -4.29
N MET A 35 2.06 -16.40 -3.45
CA MET A 35 3.14 -16.42 -2.46
C MET A 35 2.79 -17.34 -1.28
N SER A 36 3.77 -18.12 -0.82
CA SER A 36 3.62 -18.87 0.43
C SER A 36 3.45 -17.91 1.61
N THR A 37 2.77 -18.36 2.67
CA THR A 37 2.56 -17.61 3.92
C THR A 37 3.86 -17.15 4.60
N GLN A 38 5.01 -17.68 4.18
CA GLN A 38 6.35 -17.31 4.65
C GLN A 38 6.80 -15.92 4.17
N PHE A 39 6.08 -15.31 3.22
CA PHE A 39 6.42 -14.01 2.62
C PHE A 39 5.43 -12.90 2.97
N GLU A 40 4.71 -13.06 4.09
CA GLU A 40 3.83 -12.02 4.60
C GLU A 40 4.63 -10.75 4.91
N TYR A 41 4.34 -9.67 4.19
CA TYR A 41 4.93 -8.37 4.47
C TYR A 41 3.99 -7.58 5.38
N LYS A 42 4.51 -7.22 6.55
CA LYS A 42 3.81 -6.42 7.56
C LYS A 42 4.49 -5.08 7.68
N LYS A 43 3.73 -4.00 7.55
CA LYS A 43 4.20 -2.64 7.86
C LYS A 43 3.22 -1.95 8.78
N ARG A 44 3.76 -1.32 9.81
CA ARG A 44 3.00 -0.43 10.69
C ARG A 44 3.07 0.98 10.13
N ILE A 45 1.94 1.52 9.72
CA ILE A 45 1.83 2.90 9.21
C ILE A 45 1.26 3.77 10.34
N PRO A 46 1.89 4.89 10.71
CA PRO A 46 1.32 5.79 11.70
C PRO A 46 0.00 6.36 11.19
N ALA A 47 -1.06 6.29 12.00
CA ALA A 47 -2.33 6.96 11.71
C ALA A 47 -2.36 8.38 12.26
N VAL A 48 -1.45 8.71 13.18
CA VAL A 48 -1.30 10.02 13.81
C VAL A 48 0.17 10.42 13.76
N VAL A 49 0.46 11.65 13.34
CA VAL A 49 1.80 12.23 13.33
C VAL A 49 1.74 13.57 14.05
N ASN A 50 2.64 13.78 15.03
CA ASN A 50 2.67 15.00 15.86
C ASN A 50 1.32 15.35 16.51
N GLY A 51 0.54 14.34 16.90
CA GLY A 51 -0.77 14.51 17.53
C GLY A 51 -1.94 14.78 16.56
N ALA A 52 -1.67 14.94 15.26
CA ALA A 52 -2.70 15.12 14.24
C ALA A 52 -2.95 13.80 13.47
N PRO A 53 -4.22 13.37 13.29
CA PRO A 53 -4.55 12.26 12.42
C PRO A 53 -4.10 12.53 10.98
N LEU A 54 -3.52 11.53 10.34
CA LEU A 54 -3.25 11.59 8.92
C LEU A 54 -4.56 11.60 8.13
N THR A 55 -4.59 12.37 7.05
CA THR A 55 -5.70 12.32 6.09
C THR A 55 -5.69 10.99 5.35
N ARG A 56 -6.83 10.60 4.76
CA ARG A 56 -6.86 9.41 3.89
C ARG A 56 -5.78 9.48 2.80
N ALA A 57 -5.54 10.66 2.19
CA ALA A 57 -4.55 10.79 1.13
C ALA A 57 -3.11 10.53 1.61
N GLN A 58 -2.80 10.98 2.83
CA GLN A 58 -1.50 10.71 3.45
C GLN A 58 -1.34 9.21 3.76
N ILE A 59 -2.38 8.56 4.28
CA ILE A 59 -2.40 7.11 4.52
C ILE A 59 -2.25 6.33 3.20
N GLY A 60 -3.02 6.70 2.17
CA GLY A 60 -2.94 6.08 0.85
C GLY A 60 -1.54 6.20 0.24
N HIS A 61 -0.89 7.36 0.42
CA HIS A 61 0.50 7.54 0.00
C HIS A 61 1.47 6.61 0.75
N GLN A 62 1.32 6.47 2.07
CA GLN A 62 2.15 5.56 2.87
C GLN A 62 1.95 4.09 2.47
N VAL A 63 0.72 3.69 2.16
CA VAL A 63 0.41 2.35 1.63
C VAL A 63 1.09 2.13 0.27
N ALA A 64 1.02 3.10 -0.64
CA ALA A 64 1.70 3.03 -1.94
C ALA A 64 3.22 2.85 -1.79
N LEU A 65 3.85 3.60 -0.88
CA LEU A 65 5.28 3.45 -0.57
C LEU A 65 5.60 2.07 0.02
N ALA A 66 4.73 1.53 0.88
CA ALA A 66 4.90 0.19 1.44
C ALA A 66 4.89 -0.90 0.37
N TYR A 67 4.00 -0.80 -0.63
CA TYR A 67 3.99 -1.71 -1.77
C TYR A 67 5.25 -1.57 -2.61
N PHE A 68 5.71 -0.33 -2.88
CA PHE A 68 6.96 -0.10 -3.60
C PHE A 68 8.16 -0.78 -2.90
N GLU A 69 8.26 -0.62 -1.58
CA GLU A 69 9.29 -1.27 -0.76
C GLU A 69 9.17 -2.79 -0.78
N PHE A 70 7.95 -3.31 -0.69
CA PHE A 70 7.68 -4.74 -0.75
C PHE A 70 8.18 -5.35 -2.07
N PHE A 71 7.78 -4.82 -3.23
CA PHE A 71 8.24 -5.34 -4.53
C PHE A 71 9.74 -5.18 -4.74
N ARG A 72 10.33 -4.08 -4.25
CA ARG A 72 11.79 -3.91 -4.24
C ARG A 72 12.48 -4.98 -3.37
N SER A 73 11.87 -5.35 -2.24
CA SER A 73 12.44 -6.38 -1.36
C SER A 73 12.42 -7.77 -2.01
N LEU A 74 11.39 -8.09 -2.79
CA LEU A 74 11.30 -9.35 -3.53
C LEU A 74 12.41 -9.48 -4.58
N SER A 75 12.68 -8.39 -5.32
CA SER A 75 13.75 -8.36 -6.32
C SER A 75 15.14 -8.50 -5.68
N THR A 76 15.38 -7.90 -4.51
CA THR A 76 16.65 -8.07 -3.79
C THR A 76 16.87 -9.46 -3.17
N ARG A 77 15.80 -10.19 -2.85
CA ARG A 77 15.90 -11.52 -2.22
C ARG A 77 16.24 -12.64 -3.20
N GLY A 78 16.49 -12.32 -4.47
CA GLY A 78 16.80 -13.32 -5.50
C GLY A 78 15.64 -14.29 -5.74
N MET A 79 14.43 -13.95 -5.32
CA MET A 79 13.24 -14.74 -5.60
C MET A 79 12.99 -14.67 -7.10
N SER A 80 13.39 -15.74 -7.81
CA SER A 80 13.00 -15.93 -9.19
C SER A 80 11.51 -16.19 -9.23
N THR A 81 10.73 -15.14 -9.49
CA THR A 81 9.30 -15.25 -9.75
C THR A 81 9.01 -15.68 -11.19
N LYS A 82 10.05 -15.96 -11.99
CA LYS A 82 9.94 -16.47 -13.38
C LYS A 82 9.05 -17.70 -13.45
N GLY A 83 8.04 -17.64 -14.32
CA GLY A 83 7.11 -18.74 -14.59
C GLY A 83 5.91 -18.80 -13.65
N LEU A 84 5.82 -17.91 -12.66
CA LEU A 84 4.62 -17.77 -11.84
C LEU A 84 3.66 -16.81 -12.53
N ALA A 85 2.35 -17.13 -12.52
CA ALA A 85 1.32 -16.26 -13.09
C ALA A 85 1.31 -14.84 -12.47
N TRP A 86 1.94 -14.70 -11.30
CA TRP A 86 2.05 -13.49 -10.52
C TRP A 86 3.47 -12.88 -10.56
N ASP A 87 4.29 -13.23 -11.55
CA ASP A 87 5.68 -12.78 -11.67
C ASP A 87 5.84 -11.25 -11.64
N VAL A 88 6.25 -10.73 -10.48
CA VAL A 88 6.45 -9.30 -10.24
C VAL A 88 7.76 -8.76 -10.79
N THR A 89 8.69 -9.61 -11.22
CA THR A 89 9.95 -9.13 -11.85
C THR A 89 9.70 -8.53 -13.22
N HIS A 90 8.60 -8.94 -13.89
CA HIS A 90 8.15 -8.37 -15.16
C HIS A 90 7.14 -7.23 -14.96
N ILE A 91 6.49 -7.16 -13.78
CA ILE A 91 5.64 -6.04 -13.41
C ILE A 91 6.55 -4.86 -13.08
N GLY A 92 6.76 -3.99 -14.06
CA GLY A 92 7.43 -2.72 -13.81
C GLY A 92 6.71 -2.01 -12.65
N ILE A 93 7.38 -1.77 -11.53
CA ILE A 93 6.76 -1.16 -10.35
C ILE A 93 6.08 0.19 -10.69
N HIS A 94 6.58 0.87 -11.73
CA HIS A 94 5.98 2.07 -12.31
C HIS A 94 4.58 1.87 -12.94
N LYS A 95 4.15 0.63 -13.15
CA LYS A 95 2.84 0.23 -13.66
C LYS A 95 1.82 -0.07 -12.55
N LEU A 96 2.24 -0.07 -11.29
CA LEU A 96 1.33 -0.31 -10.17
C LEU A 96 0.59 0.96 -9.78
N ALA A 97 -0.73 0.84 -9.66
CA ALA A 97 -1.60 1.89 -9.17
C ALA A 97 -2.39 1.38 -7.96
N VAL A 98 -2.41 2.16 -6.87
CA VAL A 98 -3.33 1.92 -5.75
C VAL A 98 -4.72 2.41 -6.17
N LEU A 99 -5.67 1.48 -6.26
CA LEU A 99 -7.05 1.77 -6.63
C LEU A 99 -7.87 2.21 -5.42
N SER A 100 -7.71 1.50 -4.31
CA SER A 100 -8.47 1.77 -3.09
C SER A 100 -7.67 1.38 -1.84
N VAL A 101 -7.97 2.06 -0.73
CA VAL A 101 -7.49 1.72 0.61
C VAL A 101 -8.67 1.83 1.55
N CYS A 102 -9.11 0.71 2.12
CA CYS A 102 -10.29 0.64 2.98
C CYS A 102 -9.93 0.06 4.36
N ASN A 103 -10.50 0.66 5.40
CA ASN A 103 -10.51 0.05 6.74
C ASN A 103 -11.58 -1.03 6.74
N ILE A 104 -11.22 -2.27 7.05
CA ILE A 104 -12.16 -3.40 7.10
C ILE A 104 -12.71 -3.53 8.53
N ALA A 105 -11.82 -3.51 9.53
CA ALA A 105 -12.16 -3.58 10.94
C ALA A 105 -10.96 -3.14 11.80
N ASP A 106 -11.20 -2.37 12.87
CA ASP A 106 -10.19 -1.93 13.84
C ASP A 106 -8.90 -1.41 13.17
N GLU A 107 -7.78 -2.09 13.39
CA GLU A 107 -6.46 -1.73 12.85
C GLU A 107 -6.13 -2.41 11.51
N HIS A 108 -7.08 -3.18 10.95
CA HIS A 108 -6.92 -3.93 9.70
C HIS A 108 -7.42 -3.13 8.50
N TRP A 109 -6.53 -3.01 7.51
CA TRP A 109 -6.78 -2.27 6.29
C TRP A 109 -6.44 -3.12 5.07
N GLN A 110 -7.28 -3.01 4.04
CA GLN A 110 -7.06 -3.61 2.74
C GLN A 110 -6.78 -2.53 1.71
N ALA A 111 -5.92 -2.86 0.75
CA ALA A 111 -5.66 -2.02 -0.39
C ALA A 111 -5.82 -2.83 -1.67
N GLU A 112 -6.48 -2.24 -2.65
CA GLU A 112 -6.62 -2.81 -3.99
C GLU A 112 -5.60 -2.18 -4.92
N LEU A 113 -4.98 -3.00 -5.75
CA LEU A 113 -3.97 -2.60 -6.71
C LEU A 113 -4.41 -2.97 -8.12
N ALA A 114 -4.08 -2.10 -9.08
CA ALA A 114 -4.09 -2.40 -10.50
C ALA A 114 -2.66 -2.43 -11.04
N ILE A 115 -2.47 -3.29 -12.04
CA ILE A 115 -1.28 -3.25 -12.91
C ILE A 115 -1.75 -2.65 -14.23
N MET A 116 -1.21 -1.49 -14.58
CA MET A 116 -1.46 -0.84 -15.87
C MET A 116 -0.63 -1.56 -16.94
N ILE A 117 -1.30 -2.19 -17.90
CA ILE A 117 -0.66 -2.99 -18.96
C ILE A 117 -0.06 -2.06 -20.01
#